data_AF-A0A918QXE2-F1
#
_entry.id   AF-A0A918QXE2-F1
#
_cell.length_a   1.000
_cell.length_b   1.000
_cell.length_c   1.000
_cell.angle_alpha   90.00
_cell.angle_beta   90.00
_cell.angle_gamma   90.00
#
_symmetry.space_group_name_H-M   'P 1'
#
loop_
_entity.id
_entity.type
_entity.pdbx_description
1 polymer ?
#
loop_
_entity_poly.entity_id
_entity_poly.type
_entity_poly.pdbx_seq_one_letter_code
_entity_poly.pdbx_strand_id
1 'polypeptide(L)' 'MSAWPYATCDGQIDLVAVERVLRGTLHHSALTPEERKYAARHSTVSVKDAARLLGVTDKTIQRWREEAS' A
#
# COMPACT_ATOMS: atom_id res chain seq x y z
N MET A 1 -10.48 12.57 3.59
CA MET A 1 -11.82 12.11 3.14
C MET A 1 -11.77 10.60 3.12
N SER A 2 -12.63 9.90 3.85
CA SER A 2 -12.62 8.44 3.87
C SER A 2 -13.25 7.90 2.58
N ALA A 3 -12.60 6.95 1.92
CA ALA A 3 -13.16 6.26 0.77
C ALA A 3 -14.49 5.60 1.14
N TRP A 4 -15.46 5.67 0.24
CA TRP A 4 -16.79 5.07 0.42
C TRP A 4 -16.65 3.53 0.49
N PRO A 5 -17.53 2.81 1.22
CA PRO A 5 -17.39 1.37 1.47
C PRO A 5 -17.35 0.46 0.23
N TYR A 6 -17.58 1.00 -0.97
CA TYR A 6 -17.52 0.29 -2.26
C TYR A 6 -16.65 0.99 -3.29
N ALA A 7 -15.87 2.00 -2.88
CA ALA A 7 -14.96 2.68 -3.78
C ALA A 7 -13.85 1.70 -4.19
N THR A 8 -13.66 1.54 -5.50
CA THR A 8 -12.53 0.80 -6.06
C THR A 8 -11.32 1.71 -6.26
N CYS A 9 -11.50 3.03 -6.14
CA CYS A 9 -10.45 4.02 -6.31
C CYS A 9 -10.50 5.10 -5.23
N ASP A 10 -9.33 5.64 -4.87
CA ASP A 10 -9.18 6.86 -4.06
C ASP A 10 -8.31 7.86 -4.84
N GLY A 11 -8.96 8.84 -5.47
CA GLY A 11 -8.29 9.70 -6.46
C GLY A 11 -7.77 8.87 -7.64
N GLN A 12 -6.45 8.83 -7.83
CA GLN A 12 -5.77 8.03 -8.86
C GLN A 12 -5.29 6.66 -8.37
N ILE A 13 -5.55 6.31 -7.11
CA ILE A 13 -5.10 5.05 -6.50
C ILE A 13 -6.13 3.96 -6.79
N ASP A 14 -5.70 2.82 -7.36
CA ASP A 14 -6.53 1.62 -7.47
C ASP A 14 -6.50 0.84 -6.14
N LEU A 15 -7.60 0.92 -5.38
CA LEU A 15 -7.72 0.27 -4.08
C LEU A 15 -7.77 -1.26 -4.19
N VAL A 16 -8.28 -1.79 -5.30
CA VAL A 16 -8.35 -3.24 -5.54
C VAL A 16 -6.96 -3.79 -5.81
N ALA A 17 -6.16 -3.11 -6.63
CA ALA A 17 -4.77 -3.50 -6.87
C ALA A 17 -3.96 -3.47 -5.57
N VAL A 18 -4.09 -2.40 -4.79
CA VAL A 18 -3.44 -2.25 -3.48
C VAL A 18 -3.82 -3.40 -2.54
N GLU A 19 -5.11 -3.70 -2.39
CA GLU A 19 -5.57 -4.79 -1.51
C GLU A 19 -5.02 -6.15 -1.98
N ARG A 20 -5.05 -6.41 -3.29
CA ARG A 20 -4.57 -7.68 -3.84
C ARG A 20 -3.07 -7.88 -3.60
N VAL A 21 -2.27 -6.81 -3.68
CA VAL A 21 -0.84 -6.85 -3.31
C VAL A 21 -0.65 -7.08 -1.82
N LEU A 22 -1.41 -6.39 -0.96
CA LEU A 22 -1.33 -6.58 0.49
C LEU A 22 -1.78 -7.99 0.94
N ARG A 23 -2.66 -8.64 0.18
CA ARG A 23 -3.03 -10.06 0.37
C ARG A 23 -2.01 -11.04 -0.23
N GLY A 24 -1.02 -10.56 -0.98
CA GLY A 24 -0.03 -11.39 -1.67
C GLY A 24 -0.57 -12.10 -2.92
N THR A 25 -1.73 -11.69 -3.43
CA THR A 25 -2.39 -12.28 -4.62
C THR A 25 -2.06 -11.55 -5.93
N LEU A 26 -1.36 -10.42 -5.84
CA LEU A 26 -0.83 -9.64 -6.95
C LEU A 26 0.61 -9.22 -6.63
N HIS A 27 1.47 -9.18 -7.65
CA HIS A 27 2.86 -8.77 -7.48
C HIS A 27 2.97 -7.23 -7.39
N HIS A 28 3.87 -6.71 -6.56
CA HIS A 28 4.01 -5.25 -6.34
C HIS A 28 4.40 -4.46 -7.59
N SER A 29 4.91 -5.11 -8.64
CA SER A 29 5.19 -4.47 -9.92
C SER A 29 3.92 -3.95 -10.61
N ALA A 30 2.73 -4.44 -10.22
CA ALA A 30 1.45 -3.92 -10.70
C ALA A 30 1.08 -2.56 -10.09
N LEU A 31 1.74 -2.15 -9.00
CA LEU A 31 1.50 -0.85 -8.36
C LEU A 31 2.50 0.19 -8.85
N THR A 32 1.97 1.39 -9.11
CA THR A 32 2.74 2.62 -9.25
C THR A 32 3.46 2.98 -7.94
N PRO A 33 4.50 3.83 -7.98
CA PRO A 33 5.19 4.28 -6.77
C PRO A 33 4.25 4.92 -5.73
N GLU A 34 3.29 5.70 -6.19
CA GLU A 34 2.27 6.35 -5.37
C GLU A 34 1.34 5.33 -4.70
N GLU A 35 0.90 4.30 -5.43
CA GLU A 35 0.08 3.22 -4.86
C GLU A 35 0.85 2.38 -3.84
N ARG A 36 2.17 2.17 -4.03
CA ARG A 36 3.00 1.48 -3.01
C ARG A 36 3.12 2.29 -1.72
N LYS A 37 3.29 3.62 -1.84
CA LYS A 37 3.28 4.52 -0.68
C LYS A 37 1.91 4.50 0.00
N TYR A 38 0.83 4.56 -0.77
CA TYR A 38 -0.54 4.48 -0.26
C TYR A 38 -0.76 3.17 0.50
N ALA A 39 -0.37 2.03 -0.09
CA ALA A 39 -0.45 0.71 0.52
C ALA A 39 0.33 0.64 1.84
N ALA A 40 1.55 1.19 1.88
CA ALA A 40 2.35 1.20 3.11
C ALA A 40 1.71 2.03 4.22
N ARG A 41 1.14 3.19 3.89
CA ARG A 41 0.51 4.12 4.83
C ARG A 41 -0.81 3.60 5.42
N HIS A 42 -1.61 2.91 4.60
CA HIS A 42 -2.93 2.43 5.00
C HIS A 42 -2.97 0.95 5.38
N SER A 43 -1.85 0.23 5.27
CA SER A 43 -1.80 -1.18 5.67
C SER A 43 -1.66 -1.34 7.18
N THR A 44 -2.38 -2.34 7.72
CA THR A 44 -2.28 -2.76 9.13
C THR A 44 -1.26 -3.87 9.36
N VAL A 45 -0.62 -4.36 8.29
CA VAL A 45 0.39 -5.43 8.38
C VAL A 45 1.69 -4.94 9.03
N SER A 46 2.51 -5.87 9.49
CA SER A 46 3.82 -5.56 10.07
C SER A 46 4.72 -4.85 9.04
N VAL A 47 5.68 -4.05 9.51
CA VAL A 47 6.67 -3.37 8.64
C VAL A 47 7.39 -4.38 7.74
N LYS A 48 7.78 -5.53 8.30
CA LYS A 48 8.50 -6.59 7.60
C LYS A 48 7.64 -7.25 6.51
N ASP A 49 6.37 -7.49 6.79
CA ASP A 49 5.45 -8.05 5.79
C ASP A 49 5.14 -7.04 4.69
N ALA A 50 4.89 -5.78 5.03
CA ALA A 50 4.71 -4.72 4.04
C ALA A 50 5.94 -4.57 3.13
N ALA A 51 7.14 -4.59 3.70
CA ALA A 51 8.40 -4.50 2.96
C ALA A 51 8.53 -5.65 1.96
N ARG A 52 8.29 -6.89 2.42
CA ARG A 52 8.27 -8.09 1.57
C ARG A 52 7.23 -8.00 0.45
N LEU A 53 6.00 -7.61 0.78
CA LEU A 53 4.90 -7.56 -0.19
C LEU A 53 5.11 -6.47 -1.23
N LEU A 54 5.64 -5.30 -0.83
CA LEU A 54 5.83 -4.13 -1.69
C LEU A 54 7.20 -4.09 -2.39
N GLY A 55 8.08 -5.05 -2.12
CA GLY A 55 9.40 -5.16 -2.74
C GLY A 55 10.35 -4.03 -2.36
N VAL A 56 10.30 -3.58 -1.10
CA VAL A 56 11.13 -2.49 -0.57
C VAL A 56 11.75 -2.86 0.77
N THR A 57 12.60 -2.00 1.32
CA THR A 57 13.22 -2.23 2.64
C THR A 57 12.29 -1.81 3.78
N ASP A 58 12.46 -2.41 4.95
CA ASP A 58 11.76 -2.05 6.20
C ASP A 58 11.88 -0.55 6.51
N LYS A 59 13.07 0.03 6.30
CA LYS A 59 13.33 1.47 6.50
C LYS A 59 12.48 2.34 5.57
N THR A 60 12.24 1.90 4.35
CA THR A 60 11.37 2.60 3.40
C THR A 60 9.92 2.62 3.90
N ILE A 61 9.43 1.49 4.41
CA ILE A 61 8.06 1.39 4.96
C ILE A 61 7.89 2.28 6.18
N GLN A 62 8.84 2.24 7.13
CA GLN A 62 8.83 3.10 8.31
C GLN A 62 8.73 4.57 7.92
N ARG A 63 9.62 5.03 7.04
CA ARG A 63 9.60 6.41 6.53
C ARG A 63 8.25 6.78 5.90
N TRP A 64 7.68 5.93 5.05
CA TRP A 64 6.40 6.25 4.39
C TRP A 64 5.23 6.36 5.37
N ARG A 65 5.24 5.58 6.45
CA ARG A 65 4.22 5.64 7.53
C ARG A 65 4.40 6.89 8.40
N GLU A 66 5.64 7.26 8.71
CA GLU A 66 5.96 8.50 9.44
C GLU A 66 5.54 9.75 8.66
N GLU A 67 5.75 9.78 7.33
CA GLU A 67 5.31 10.88 6.46
C GLU A 67 3.78 11.06 6.39
N ALA A 68 3.00 10.09 6.88
CA ALA A 68 1.54 10.15 6.93
C ALA A 68 0.98 10.53 8.31
N SER A 69 1.85 10.66 9.31
CA SER A 69 1.49 11.04 10.69
C SER A 69 1.36 12.55 10.85
#